data_AF-A0A956QYU1-F1
#
_entry.id   AF-A0A956QYU1-F1
#
_cell.length_a   1.000
_cell.length_b   1.000
_cell.length_c   1.000
_cell.angle_alpha   90.00
_cell.angle_beta   90.00
_cell.angle_gamma   90.00
#
_symmetry.space_group_name_H-M   'P 1'
#
loop_
_entity.id
_entity.type
_entity.pdbx_description
1 polymer ?
#
loop_
_entity_poly.entity_id
_entity_poly.type
_entity_poly.pdbx_seq_one_letter_code
_entity_poly.pdbx_strand_id
1 'polypeptide(L)'
;GQWSFREMDFCSDAACSDVENGGTAIDSGDSASWAPPEYAFDGDTSTLWKTFDADVAGQSWIGLDFGTPTAVHGLYLKTDNVVYSVDNIYVEYYDADADEWVTADYLGDVPAASELNYEVQVRDRFPVQWRVRNATVQANSGQWSFREMDFCSDAACSDVENGGTAIDSGDSAEWAPPAYAFDDDTSTLWKTFDADVAGQSWIGMDYGNQITEIGGVYLKTDNVVYSVDTIYVEYFDVIEQAWITSDYLTNVPAASELTYAVANRKRFPTQWRIRNAVPGNTNQWVLREMDFCADTSCAVAENGGTAFDSGMSKSWSLPVNAFDDNTSTLWKTFDSGIAGQSYIGMDYDGEITEISAVYLKTDNVVYSVTDVYVEYYDILADQWVTADTLTGLPAGSNVTRALNPCL
;
A
#
# COMPACT_ATOMS: atom_id res chain seq x y z
N GLY A 1 34.49 -5.57 7.25
CA GLY A 1 34.13 -6.89 7.82
C GLY A 1 35.21 -7.89 7.45
N GLN A 2 35.06 -9.17 7.77
CA GLN A 2 35.80 -10.23 7.07
C GLN A 2 34.84 -11.37 6.82
N TRP A 3 35.00 -12.08 5.72
CA TRP A 3 34.21 -13.25 5.38
C TRP A 3 35.12 -14.29 4.73
N SER A 4 34.87 -15.56 5.05
CA SER A 4 35.75 -16.65 4.64
C SER A 4 35.00 -17.97 4.51
N PHE A 5 35.42 -18.76 3.52
CA PHE A 5 35.02 -20.15 3.32
C PHE A 5 36.25 -21.03 3.28
N ARG A 6 36.14 -22.21 3.88
CA ARG A 6 37.16 -23.27 3.78
C ARG A 6 36.98 -24.12 2.54
N GLU A 7 35.74 -24.27 2.09
CA GLU A 7 35.39 -24.99 0.87
C GLU A 7 34.01 -24.53 0.40
N MET A 8 33.80 -24.53 -0.91
CA MET A 8 32.53 -24.31 -1.58
C MET A 8 32.50 -25.11 -2.88
N ASP A 9 31.40 -25.79 -3.15
CA ASP A 9 31.19 -26.48 -4.43
C ASP A 9 29.84 -26.13 -5.02
N PHE A 10 29.80 -25.90 -6.33
CA PHE A 10 28.56 -25.90 -7.10
C PHE A 10 28.33 -27.30 -7.65
N CYS A 11 27.10 -27.79 -7.61
CA CYS A 11 26.79 -29.19 -7.85
C CYS A 11 25.71 -29.36 -8.92
N SER A 12 25.79 -30.46 -9.68
CA SER A 12 24.81 -30.81 -10.72
C SER A 12 23.53 -31.39 -10.11
N ASP A 13 23.53 -31.73 -8.82
CA ASP A 13 22.40 -32.26 -8.08
C ASP A 13 22.24 -31.62 -6.69
N ALA A 14 21.01 -31.61 -6.19
CA ALA A 14 20.61 -31.00 -4.91
C ALA A 14 21.30 -31.58 -3.67
N ALA A 15 21.74 -32.84 -3.72
CA ALA A 15 22.43 -33.48 -2.60
C ALA A 15 23.94 -33.23 -2.62
N CYS A 16 24.43 -32.52 -3.64
CA CYS A 16 25.86 -32.30 -3.89
C CYS A 16 26.66 -33.62 -3.96
N SER A 17 26.10 -34.62 -4.63
CA SER A 17 26.79 -35.89 -4.88
C SER A 17 27.68 -35.85 -6.12
N ASP A 18 27.43 -34.91 -7.03
CA ASP A 18 28.15 -34.68 -8.28
C ASP A 18 28.55 -33.20 -8.38
N VAL A 19 29.82 -32.92 -8.10
CA VAL A 19 30.41 -31.57 -8.11
C VAL A 19 30.70 -31.13 -9.54
N GLU A 20 30.28 -29.93 -9.90
CA GLU A 20 30.65 -29.29 -11.16
C GLU A 20 32.11 -28.87 -11.11
N ASN A 21 32.95 -29.72 -11.69
CA ASN A 21 34.39 -29.52 -11.71
C ASN A 21 34.81 -28.66 -12.90
N GLY A 22 35.64 -27.66 -12.63
CA GLY A 22 36.20 -26.78 -13.65
C GLY A 22 35.65 -25.37 -13.57
N GLY A 23 36.36 -24.44 -14.20
CA GLY A 23 36.12 -23.01 -14.09
C GLY A 23 37.27 -22.26 -13.45
N THR A 24 37.17 -20.93 -13.46
CA THR A 24 38.14 -20.03 -12.83
C THR A 24 37.48 -19.37 -11.63
N ALA A 25 38.11 -19.46 -10.46
CA ALA A 25 37.63 -18.79 -9.27
C ALA A 25 37.63 -17.27 -9.48
N ILE A 26 36.51 -16.64 -9.15
CA ILE A 26 36.30 -15.19 -9.24
C ILE A 26 35.85 -14.68 -7.88
N ASP A 27 36.28 -13.47 -7.51
CA ASP A 27 35.82 -12.81 -6.29
C ASP A 27 35.73 -11.29 -6.48
N SER A 28 35.24 -10.62 -5.44
CA SER A 28 35.11 -9.15 -5.42
C SER A 28 36.45 -8.40 -5.46
N GLY A 29 37.60 -9.08 -5.41
CA GLY A 29 38.93 -8.50 -5.63
C GLY A 29 39.71 -8.10 -4.36
N ASP A 30 39.15 -8.31 -3.17
CA ASP A 30 39.76 -7.94 -1.88
C ASP A 30 40.31 -9.12 -1.07
N SER A 31 40.59 -10.24 -1.74
CA SER A 31 41.26 -11.37 -1.12
C SER A 31 42.73 -11.08 -0.85
N ALA A 32 43.22 -11.51 0.31
CA ALA A 32 44.65 -11.46 0.57
C ALA A 32 45.38 -12.52 -0.25
N SER A 33 46.62 -12.24 -0.63
CA SER A 33 47.45 -13.18 -1.40
C SER A 33 47.71 -14.53 -0.73
N TRP A 34 47.45 -14.65 0.58
CA TRP A 34 47.56 -15.90 1.34
C TRP A 34 46.23 -16.64 1.52
N ALA A 35 45.11 -16.06 1.07
CA ALA A 35 43.77 -16.64 1.07
C ALA A 35 43.01 -16.28 -0.23
N PRO A 36 43.58 -16.59 -1.41
CA PRO A 36 43.00 -16.24 -2.70
C PRO A 36 41.76 -17.11 -3.01
N PRO A 37 40.91 -16.74 -3.99
CA PRO A 37 39.62 -17.39 -4.20
C PRO A 37 39.72 -18.85 -4.60
N GLU A 38 40.84 -19.29 -5.18
CA GLU A 38 41.05 -20.69 -5.55
C GLU A 38 41.04 -21.62 -4.32
N TYR A 39 41.37 -21.11 -3.13
CA TYR A 39 41.34 -21.91 -1.89
C TYR A 39 39.93 -22.22 -1.38
N ALA A 40 38.88 -21.62 -1.94
CA ALA A 40 37.52 -22.05 -1.64
C ALA A 40 37.07 -23.23 -2.51
N PHE A 41 37.83 -23.60 -3.54
CA PHE A 41 37.42 -24.59 -4.55
C PHE A 41 38.53 -25.61 -4.85
N ASP A 42 39.48 -25.81 -3.93
CA ASP A 42 40.65 -26.67 -4.13
C ASP A 42 40.49 -28.08 -3.53
N GLY A 43 39.38 -28.34 -2.82
CA GLY A 43 39.11 -29.58 -2.11
C GLY A 43 39.95 -29.78 -0.84
N ASP A 44 40.76 -28.78 -0.45
CA ASP A 44 41.59 -28.81 0.75
C ASP A 44 41.00 -27.92 1.85
N THR A 45 40.16 -28.50 2.69
CA THR A 45 39.53 -27.80 3.82
C THR A 45 40.50 -27.21 4.88
N SER A 46 41.81 -27.43 4.74
CA SER A 46 42.84 -26.77 5.54
C SER A 46 43.25 -25.38 5.02
N THR A 47 42.99 -25.10 3.74
CA THR A 47 43.08 -23.76 3.14
C THR A 47 41.75 -23.02 3.35
N LEU A 48 41.70 -21.74 2.94
CA LEU A 48 40.48 -20.93 2.95
C LEU A 48 40.63 -19.74 2.01
N TRP A 49 39.52 -19.32 1.42
CA TRP A 49 39.39 -17.97 0.86
C TRP A 49 38.98 -16.98 1.95
N LYS A 50 39.46 -15.75 1.85
CA LYS A 50 39.07 -14.68 2.77
C LYS A 50 39.12 -13.30 2.14
N THR A 51 38.01 -12.57 2.24
CA THR A 51 37.94 -11.13 1.91
C THR A 51 38.32 -10.26 3.12
N PHE A 52 39.02 -9.15 2.82
CA PHE A 52 39.41 -8.11 3.79
C PHE A 52 38.68 -6.79 3.59
N ASP A 53 37.61 -6.80 2.80
CA ASP A 53 36.81 -5.61 2.52
C ASP A 53 36.29 -4.97 3.82
N ALA A 54 36.42 -3.65 3.95
CA ALA A 54 35.83 -2.92 5.05
C ALA A 54 34.29 -3.07 5.05
N ASP A 55 33.69 -3.22 3.87
CA ASP A 55 32.24 -3.24 3.61
C ASP A 55 31.77 -4.56 3.02
N VAL A 56 32.09 -5.68 3.68
CA VAL A 56 31.76 -7.06 3.24
C VAL A 56 30.27 -7.27 2.93
N ALA A 57 29.37 -6.52 3.57
CA ALA A 57 27.93 -6.64 3.41
C ALA A 57 27.50 -6.18 2.01
N GLY A 58 26.98 -7.11 1.20
CA GLY A 58 26.46 -6.81 -0.14
C GLY A 58 27.52 -6.55 -1.21
N GLN A 59 28.78 -6.29 -0.84
CA GLN A 59 29.87 -5.99 -1.78
C GLN A 59 30.85 -7.16 -1.96
N SER A 60 31.06 -7.98 -0.93
CA SER A 60 31.92 -9.16 -1.04
C SER A 60 31.17 -10.34 -1.65
N TRP A 61 31.80 -10.98 -2.63
CA TRP A 61 31.29 -12.16 -3.31
C TRP A 61 32.44 -13.06 -3.75
N ILE A 62 32.14 -14.35 -3.92
CA ILE A 62 33.05 -15.36 -4.46
C ILE A 62 32.25 -16.32 -5.36
N GLY A 63 32.84 -16.82 -6.43
CA GLY A 63 32.15 -17.64 -7.41
C GLY A 63 33.09 -18.39 -8.37
N LEU A 64 32.48 -19.07 -9.33
CA LEU A 64 33.17 -19.71 -10.45
C LEU A 64 32.68 -19.15 -11.78
N ASP A 65 33.62 -18.89 -12.69
CA ASP A 65 33.36 -18.78 -14.12
C ASP A 65 33.67 -20.12 -14.79
N PHE A 66 32.63 -20.87 -15.16
CA PHE A 66 32.76 -22.18 -15.81
C PHE A 66 33.25 -22.08 -17.27
N GLY A 67 33.22 -20.90 -17.89
CA GLY A 67 33.58 -20.69 -19.30
C GLY A 67 32.60 -21.30 -20.32
N THR A 68 31.68 -22.15 -19.87
CA THR A 68 30.59 -22.72 -20.67
C THR A 68 29.27 -22.74 -19.87
N PRO A 69 28.12 -22.62 -20.55
CA PRO A 69 26.79 -22.74 -19.92
C PRO A 69 26.69 -23.98 -19.01
N THR A 70 26.49 -23.78 -17.71
CA THR A 70 26.52 -24.86 -16.70
C THR A 70 25.29 -24.78 -15.80
N ALA A 71 24.64 -25.94 -15.59
CA ALA A 71 23.50 -26.07 -14.70
C ALA A 71 24.00 -26.33 -13.27
N VAL A 72 23.47 -25.61 -12.28
CA VAL A 72 23.88 -25.74 -10.87
C VAL A 72 22.66 -25.97 -10.01
N HIS A 73 22.43 -27.21 -9.58
CA HIS A 73 21.26 -27.61 -8.80
C HIS A 73 21.54 -27.74 -7.29
N GLY A 74 22.81 -27.67 -6.88
CA GLY A 74 23.20 -27.71 -5.49
C GLY A 74 24.37 -26.79 -5.17
N LEU A 75 24.49 -26.46 -3.89
CA LEU A 75 25.59 -25.70 -3.30
C LEU A 75 26.05 -26.39 -2.02
N TYR A 76 27.33 -26.75 -1.96
CA TYR A 76 28.00 -27.19 -0.74
C TYR A 76 28.82 -26.04 -0.17
N LEU A 77 28.78 -25.88 1.15
CA LEU A 77 29.52 -24.85 1.88
C LEU A 77 30.18 -25.45 3.12
N LYS A 78 31.47 -25.15 3.29
CA LYS A 78 32.20 -25.36 4.54
C LYS A 78 32.69 -24.03 5.09
N THR A 79 32.06 -23.59 6.17
CA THR A 79 32.37 -22.30 6.80
C THR A 79 33.55 -22.41 7.78
N ASP A 80 34.28 -21.31 7.97
CA ASP A 80 35.36 -21.26 8.96
C ASP A 80 34.83 -21.09 10.40
N ASN A 81 35.66 -21.45 11.37
CA ASN A 81 35.35 -21.62 12.79
C ASN A 81 35.47 -20.32 13.61
N VAL A 82 35.68 -19.15 12.98
CA VAL A 82 36.13 -17.94 13.69
C VAL A 82 35.44 -16.69 13.14
N VAL A 83 34.59 -16.04 13.95
CA VAL A 83 34.23 -14.60 14.01
C VAL A 83 33.74 -13.90 12.72
N TYR A 84 33.76 -14.59 11.59
CA TYR A 84 33.67 -14.02 10.24
C TYR A 84 32.61 -14.76 9.38
N SER A 85 31.64 -15.40 10.06
CA SER A 85 30.47 -15.98 9.39
C SER A 85 29.52 -14.88 8.95
N VAL A 86 28.87 -15.12 7.81
CA VAL A 86 27.75 -14.31 7.34
C VAL A 86 26.48 -15.07 7.67
N ASP A 87 25.48 -14.38 8.21
CA ASP A 87 24.23 -15.03 8.56
C ASP A 87 23.44 -15.40 7.31
N ASN A 88 23.57 -14.62 6.22
CA ASN A 88 22.78 -14.81 5.01
C ASN A 88 23.64 -14.64 3.75
N ILE A 89 23.28 -15.36 2.67
CA ILE A 89 23.94 -15.27 1.37
C ILE A 89 22.93 -15.29 0.22
N TYR A 90 23.27 -14.60 -0.87
CA TYR A 90 22.59 -14.75 -2.16
C TYR A 90 23.39 -15.71 -3.05
N VAL A 91 22.70 -16.62 -3.72
CA VAL A 91 23.25 -17.40 -4.85
C VAL A 91 22.80 -16.71 -6.12
N GLU A 92 23.75 -16.26 -6.92
CA GLU A 92 23.50 -15.44 -8.11
C GLU A 92 24.19 -16.05 -9.33
N TYR A 93 23.62 -15.79 -10.50
CA TYR A 93 24.24 -16.08 -11.78
C TYR A 93 24.36 -14.84 -12.65
N TYR A 94 25.30 -14.85 -13.59
CA TYR A 94 25.43 -13.77 -14.56
C TYR A 94 24.54 -14.01 -15.79
N ASP A 95 23.62 -13.09 -16.04
CA ASP A 95 22.83 -13.05 -17.28
C ASP A 95 23.60 -12.22 -18.33
N ALA A 96 24.33 -12.92 -19.20
CA ALA A 96 25.14 -12.28 -20.23
C ALA A 96 24.32 -11.49 -21.28
N ASP A 97 23.03 -11.83 -21.47
CA ASP A 97 22.17 -11.11 -22.41
C ASP A 97 21.72 -9.76 -21.83
N ALA A 98 21.48 -9.72 -20.52
CA ALA A 98 21.05 -8.52 -19.79
C ALA A 98 22.22 -7.72 -19.17
N ASP A 99 23.44 -8.27 -19.20
CA ASP A 99 24.65 -7.70 -18.60
C ASP A 99 24.50 -7.44 -17.10
N GLU A 100 23.85 -8.37 -16.38
CA GLU A 100 23.53 -8.22 -14.95
C GLU A 100 23.69 -9.52 -14.15
N TRP A 101 23.81 -9.38 -12.83
CA TRP A 101 23.75 -10.50 -11.90
C TRP A 101 22.31 -10.70 -11.41
N VAL A 102 21.81 -11.92 -11.52
CA VAL A 102 20.44 -12.28 -11.16
C VAL A 102 20.46 -13.26 -9.98
N THR A 103 19.63 -13.00 -8.96
CA THR A 103 19.45 -13.88 -7.82
C THR A 103 18.71 -15.16 -8.22
N ALA A 104 19.39 -16.30 -8.05
CA ALA A 104 18.79 -17.62 -8.15
C ALA A 104 18.15 -18.04 -6.83
N ASP A 105 18.84 -17.81 -5.71
CA ASP A 105 18.39 -18.28 -4.40
C ASP A 105 18.89 -17.40 -3.25
N TYR A 106 18.28 -17.57 -2.08
CA TYR A 106 18.62 -16.91 -0.82
C TYR A 106 18.70 -17.92 0.33
N LEU A 107 19.83 -17.94 1.02
CA LEU A 107 20.07 -18.83 2.16
C LEU A 107 20.26 -17.98 3.41
N GLY A 108 19.42 -18.22 4.42
CA GLY A 108 19.55 -17.60 5.73
C GLY A 108 20.10 -18.53 6.80
N ASP A 109 20.53 -17.93 7.91
CA ASP A 109 21.12 -18.57 9.10
C ASP A 109 22.28 -19.54 8.79
N VAL A 110 23.20 -19.17 7.91
CA VAL A 110 24.38 -19.97 7.56
C VAL A 110 25.30 -20.09 8.79
N PRO A 111 25.38 -21.25 9.46
CA PRO A 111 26.09 -21.34 10.73
C PRO A 111 27.60 -21.17 10.55
N ALA A 112 28.25 -20.63 11.58
CA ALA A 112 29.70 -20.73 11.69
C ALA A 112 30.12 -22.20 11.92
N ALA A 113 31.29 -22.58 11.42
CA ALA A 113 31.88 -23.90 11.64
C ALA A 113 31.02 -25.09 11.17
N SER A 114 30.22 -24.92 10.12
CA SER A 114 29.33 -25.95 9.60
C SER A 114 29.70 -26.42 8.21
N GLU A 115 29.29 -27.64 7.91
CA GLU A 115 29.22 -28.19 6.56
C GLU A 115 27.74 -28.27 6.17
N LEU A 116 27.38 -27.71 5.02
CA LEU A 116 26.00 -27.53 4.59
C LEU A 116 25.87 -27.93 3.12
N ASN A 117 24.77 -28.62 2.80
CA ASN A 117 24.33 -28.90 1.44
C ASN A 117 22.98 -28.23 1.24
N TYR A 118 22.86 -27.46 0.16
CA TYR A 118 21.63 -26.76 -0.20
C TYR A 118 21.23 -27.09 -1.62
N GLU A 119 19.94 -27.34 -1.81
CA GLU A 119 19.34 -27.35 -3.13
C GLU A 119 19.24 -25.90 -3.64
N VAL A 120 19.78 -25.63 -4.82
CA VAL A 120 19.63 -24.33 -5.49
C VAL A 120 18.41 -24.42 -6.39
N GLN A 121 17.43 -23.55 -6.16
CA GLN A 121 16.21 -23.54 -6.95
C GLN A 121 16.47 -22.94 -8.35
N VAL A 122 16.85 -23.80 -9.30
CA VAL A 122 17.19 -23.40 -10.67
C VAL A 122 15.95 -23.13 -11.51
N ARG A 123 15.98 -22.01 -12.24
CA ARG A 123 15.10 -21.67 -13.38
C ARG A 123 15.73 -22.05 -14.72
N ASP A 124 14.96 -21.99 -15.81
CA ASP A 124 15.24 -22.46 -17.19
C ASP A 124 16.48 -21.89 -17.95
N ARG A 125 17.58 -21.51 -17.27
CA ARG A 125 18.80 -20.94 -17.89
C ARG A 125 20.09 -21.61 -17.40
N PHE A 126 21.09 -21.67 -18.28
CA PHE A 126 22.41 -22.26 -18.04
C PHE A 126 23.49 -21.18 -18.14
N PRO A 127 23.74 -20.40 -17.08
CA PRO A 127 24.71 -19.31 -17.13
C PRO A 127 26.15 -19.84 -17.08
N VAL A 128 27.09 -19.02 -17.52
CA VAL A 128 28.53 -19.34 -17.53
C VAL A 128 29.21 -19.01 -16.20
N GLN A 129 28.62 -18.11 -15.40
CA GLN A 129 29.18 -17.58 -14.16
C GLN A 129 28.16 -17.68 -13.04
N TRP A 130 28.62 -18.17 -11.90
CA TRP A 130 27.86 -18.29 -10.67
C TRP A 130 28.66 -17.69 -9.51
N ARG A 131 27.98 -17.03 -8.58
CA ARG A 131 28.60 -16.51 -7.36
C ARG A 131 27.70 -16.65 -6.15
N VAL A 132 28.34 -16.76 -5.00
CA VAL A 132 27.74 -16.53 -3.70
C VAL A 132 28.16 -15.13 -3.26
N ARG A 133 27.18 -14.26 -3.08
CA ARG A 133 27.39 -12.91 -2.57
C ARG A 133 26.97 -12.88 -1.12
N ASN A 134 27.78 -12.28 -0.27
CA ASN A 134 27.36 -12.00 1.10
C ASN A 134 26.09 -11.16 1.01
N ALA A 135 24.98 -11.67 1.52
CA ALA A 135 23.78 -10.87 1.61
C ALA A 135 24.11 -9.73 2.57
N THR A 136 23.80 -8.50 2.20
CA THR A 136 23.99 -7.37 3.09
C THR A 136 23.45 -7.76 4.47
N VAL A 137 24.29 -7.83 5.51
CA VAL A 137 23.78 -7.80 6.88
C VAL A 137 23.30 -6.37 7.10
N GLN A 138 22.14 -6.12 6.55
CA GLN A 138 21.00 -5.69 7.31
C GLN A 138 19.85 -6.53 6.73
N ALA A 139 19.77 -7.81 7.12
CA ALA A 139 18.44 -8.27 7.51
C ALA A 139 18.00 -7.20 8.50
N ASN A 140 16.99 -6.42 8.12
CA ASN A 140 16.30 -5.54 9.05
C ASN A 140 16.21 -6.32 10.35
N SER A 141 16.65 -5.73 11.44
CA SER A 141 16.59 -6.38 12.75
C SER A 141 15.16 -6.70 13.22
N GLY A 142 14.17 -6.86 12.34
CA GLY A 142 13.41 -5.76 11.75
C GLY A 142 12.87 -4.74 12.72
N GLN A 143 13.81 -4.02 13.31
CA GLN A 143 13.48 -2.88 14.13
C GLN A 143 13.25 -1.68 13.21
N TRP A 144 12.01 -1.24 13.15
CA TRP A 144 11.66 0.06 12.59
C TRP A 144 11.96 1.10 13.65
N SER A 145 12.48 2.26 13.26
CA SER A 145 12.48 3.41 14.18
C SER A 145 12.22 4.72 13.46
N PHE A 146 11.35 5.51 14.04
CA PHE A 146 11.01 6.85 13.58
C PHE A 146 11.29 7.82 14.70
N ARG A 147 11.98 8.91 14.38
CA ARG A 147 12.18 10.05 15.29
C ARG A 147 10.99 10.98 15.27
N GLU A 148 10.30 11.05 14.14
CA GLU A 148 9.09 11.84 13.96
C GLU A 148 8.31 11.28 12.78
N MET A 149 7.00 11.42 12.84
CA MET A 149 6.03 11.07 11.83
C MET A 149 4.84 12.00 12.00
N ASP A 150 4.32 12.53 10.90
CA ASP A 150 3.05 13.25 10.91
C ASP A 150 2.14 12.70 9.83
N PHE A 151 0.85 12.61 10.18
CA PHE A 151 -0.21 12.52 9.20
C PHE A 151 -0.72 13.92 8.92
N CYS A 152 -0.93 14.25 7.65
CA CYS A 152 -1.20 15.61 7.23
C CYS A 152 -2.45 15.65 6.35
N SER A 153 -3.23 16.71 6.48
CA SER A 153 -4.44 16.94 5.65
C SER A 153 -4.08 17.21 4.17
N ASP A 154 -2.89 17.74 3.93
CA ASP A 154 -2.40 18.12 2.61
C ASP A 154 -1.16 17.32 2.18
N ALA A 155 -0.99 17.16 0.87
CA ALA A 155 0.08 16.38 0.25
C ALA A 155 1.50 16.93 0.49
N ALA A 156 1.64 18.20 0.88
CA ALA A 156 2.93 18.82 1.21
C ALA A 156 3.22 18.81 2.71
N CYS A 157 2.33 18.25 3.54
CA CYS A 157 2.44 18.25 4.99
C CYS A 157 2.65 19.64 5.60
N SER A 158 1.92 20.64 5.09
CA SER A 158 1.88 21.97 5.71
C SER A 158 0.89 22.07 6.88
N ASP A 159 -0.15 21.24 6.88
CA ASP A 159 -1.24 21.21 7.86
C ASP A 159 -1.33 19.81 8.50
N VAL A 160 -0.66 19.64 9.65
CA VAL A 160 -0.61 18.39 10.43
C VAL A 160 -1.94 18.07 11.10
N GLU A 161 -2.39 16.82 10.99
CA GLU A 161 -3.61 16.31 11.61
C GLU A 161 -3.38 15.99 13.09
N ASN A 162 -3.96 16.83 13.95
CA ASN A 162 -3.82 16.75 15.39
C ASN A 162 -5.00 16.02 16.05
N GLY A 163 -4.78 15.45 17.24
CA GLY A 163 -5.86 14.96 18.10
C GLY A 163 -6.13 13.46 18.06
N GLY A 164 -5.29 12.68 17.39
CA GLY A 164 -5.31 11.22 17.46
C GLY A 164 -4.53 10.66 18.67
N THR A 165 -4.65 9.35 18.88
CA THR A 165 -3.84 8.57 19.83
C THR A 165 -2.90 7.66 19.05
N ALA A 166 -1.58 7.77 19.30
CA ALA A 166 -0.60 6.92 18.64
C ALA A 166 -0.78 5.45 19.04
N ILE A 167 -0.77 4.56 18.05
CA ILE A 167 -0.95 3.11 18.18
C ILE A 167 0.14 2.37 17.41
N ASP A 168 0.49 1.16 17.83
CA ASP A 168 1.40 0.30 17.11
C ASP A 168 1.05 -1.18 17.27
N SER A 169 1.81 -2.02 16.56
CA SER A 169 1.78 -3.49 16.65
C SER A 169 1.93 -4.08 18.05
N GLY A 170 2.32 -3.30 19.07
CA GLY A 170 2.51 -3.76 20.44
C GLY A 170 3.93 -4.23 20.78
N ASP A 171 4.86 -4.12 19.83
CA ASP A 171 6.25 -4.59 19.98
C ASP A 171 7.25 -3.47 20.30
N SER A 172 6.76 -2.28 20.69
CA SER A 172 7.61 -1.22 21.20
C SER A 172 8.00 -1.44 22.65
N ALA A 173 9.25 -1.09 22.98
CA ALA A 173 9.70 -1.08 24.37
C ALA A 173 9.13 0.14 25.11
N GLU A 174 8.98 0.06 26.43
CA GLU A 174 8.46 1.17 27.28
C GLU A 174 9.25 2.49 27.12
N TRP A 175 10.50 2.43 26.66
CA TRP A 175 11.35 3.60 26.46
C TRP A 175 11.26 4.21 25.05
N ALA A 176 10.56 3.56 24.11
CA ALA A 176 10.31 4.02 22.75
C ALA A 176 8.85 3.80 22.32
N PRO A 177 7.86 4.26 23.12
CA PRO A 177 6.44 4.07 22.84
C PRO A 177 6.01 4.79 21.54
N PRO A 178 4.88 4.42 20.92
CA PRO A 178 4.42 5.00 19.66
C PRO A 178 4.20 6.52 19.73
N ALA A 179 3.87 7.05 20.91
CA ALA A 179 3.71 8.50 21.11
C ALA A 179 4.99 9.31 20.79
N TYR A 180 6.18 8.71 20.88
CA TYR A 180 7.45 9.37 20.54
C TYR A 180 7.70 9.50 19.04
N ALA A 181 6.87 8.89 18.19
CA ALA A 181 6.91 9.19 16.77
C ALA A 181 6.05 10.40 16.40
N PHE A 182 5.22 10.92 17.31
CA PHE A 182 4.23 11.96 17.00
C PHE A 182 4.23 13.09 18.06
N ASP A 183 5.39 13.37 18.67
CA ASP A 183 5.52 14.32 19.78
C ASP A 183 6.21 15.64 19.40
N ASP A 184 6.56 15.84 18.12
CA ASP A 184 7.32 17.00 17.61
C ASP A 184 8.69 17.16 18.32
N ASP A 185 9.22 16.07 18.90
CA ASP A 185 10.53 16.02 19.56
C ASP A 185 11.44 14.96 18.92
N THR A 186 12.16 15.38 17.89
CA THR A 186 13.15 14.54 17.19
C THR A 186 14.30 13.98 18.06
N SER A 187 14.40 14.35 19.35
CA SER A 187 15.33 13.74 20.30
C SER A 187 14.82 12.42 20.89
N THR A 188 13.51 12.18 20.88
CA THR A 188 12.88 10.89 21.18
C THR A 188 12.79 10.04 19.89
N LEU A 189 12.29 8.82 20.00
CA LEU A 189 11.98 7.95 18.86
C LEU A 189 11.02 6.83 19.29
N TRP A 190 10.20 6.38 18.35
CA TRP A 190 9.55 5.06 18.43
C TRP A 190 10.46 3.99 17.83
N LYS A 191 10.38 2.77 18.36
CA LYS A 191 11.15 1.64 17.84
C LYS A 191 10.47 0.28 18.08
N THR A 192 10.42 -0.57 17.05
CA THR A 192 10.00 -1.98 17.19
C THR A 192 11.17 -2.87 17.58
N PHE A 193 10.88 -3.96 18.28
CA PHE A 193 11.89 -4.95 18.70
C PHE A 193 11.67 -6.35 18.13
N ASP A 194 10.65 -6.53 17.28
CA ASP A 194 10.43 -7.79 16.59
C ASP A 194 11.56 -8.03 15.57
N ALA A 195 12.02 -9.27 15.47
CA ALA A 195 13.05 -9.71 14.54
C ALA A 195 12.47 -10.36 13.26
N ASP A 196 11.16 -10.70 13.25
CA ASP A 196 10.48 -11.42 12.16
C ASP A 196 9.44 -10.54 11.42
N VAL A 197 9.89 -9.60 10.57
CA VAL A 197 9.20 -8.29 10.43
C VAL A 197 8.60 -7.99 9.07
N ALA A 198 8.42 -9.00 8.21
CA ALA A 198 7.65 -8.79 7.00
C ALA A 198 6.14 -8.73 7.32
N GLY A 199 5.59 -7.52 7.42
CA GLY A 199 4.15 -7.27 7.57
C GLY A 199 3.57 -7.41 8.99
N GLN A 200 4.40 -7.54 10.03
CA GLN A 200 3.95 -7.66 11.43
C GLN A 200 4.08 -6.35 12.22
N SER A 201 5.16 -5.60 12.00
CA SER A 201 5.35 -4.29 12.64
C SER A 201 4.60 -3.19 11.90
N TRP A 202 3.84 -2.40 12.66
CA TRP A 202 3.14 -1.21 12.18
C TRP A 202 3.07 -0.15 13.29
N ILE A 203 2.95 1.10 12.88
CA ILE A 203 2.66 2.26 13.71
C ILE A 203 1.63 3.13 12.99
N GLY A 204 0.74 3.76 13.74
CA GLY A 204 -0.30 4.62 13.19
C GLY A 204 -0.92 5.53 14.24
N MET A 205 -2.02 6.15 13.86
CA MET A 205 -2.76 7.10 14.66
C MET A 205 -4.24 6.74 14.66
N ASP A 206 -4.85 6.64 15.86
CA ASP A 206 -6.28 6.43 16.05
C ASP A 206 -6.97 7.78 16.30
N TYR A 207 -7.76 8.26 15.33
CA TYR A 207 -8.56 9.48 15.43
C TYR A 207 -9.97 9.23 16.02
N GLY A 208 -10.23 8.02 16.52
CA GLY A 208 -11.52 7.60 17.07
C GLY A 208 -12.60 7.51 15.99
N ASN A 209 -13.72 8.20 16.18
CA ASN A 209 -14.85 8.20 15.25
C ASN A 209 -14.79 9.36 14.23
N GLN A 210 -13.67 10.09 14.17
CA GLN A 210 -13.53 11.16 13.19
C GLN A 210 -13.06 10.58 11.86
N ILE A 211 -13.75 10.97 10.78
CA ILE A 211 -13.26 10.70 9.42
C ILE A 211 -12.16 11.73 9.15
N THR A 212 -10.92 11.27 9.07
CA THR A 212 -9.76 12.11 8.78
C THR A 212 -9.17 11.68 7.44
N GLU A 213 -9.08 12.59 6.47
CA GLU A 213 -8.32 12.34 5.23
C GLU A 213 -6.86 12.65 5.49
N ILE A 214 -6.00 11.68 5.20
CA ILE A 214 -4.56 11.88 5.19
C ILE A 214 -4.14 12.16 3.75
N GLY A 215 -3.90 13.43 3.44
CA GLY A 215 -3.36 13.88 2.15
C GLY A 215 -1.85 13.64 2.02
N GLY A 216 -1.13 13.60 3.14
CA GLY A 216 0.31 13.36 3.17
C GLY A 216 0.81 12.69 4.45
N VAL A 217 2.00 12.11 4.35
CA VAL A 217 2.75 11.55 5.48
C VAL A 217 4.13 12.18 5.50
N TYR A 218 4.49 12.78 6.63
CA TYR A 218 5.86 13.18 6.94
C TYR A 218 6.55 12.09 7.73
N LEU A 219 7.81 11.82 7.44
CA LEU A 219 8.62 10.82 8.12
C LEU A 219 10.02 11.37 8.38
N LYS A 220 10.50 11.19 9.60
CA LYS A 220 11.90 11.39 9.98
C LYS A 220 12.47 10.10 10.56
N THR A 221 13.37 9.48 9.81
CA THR A 221 14.02 8.23 10.24
C THR A 221 15.24 8.51 11.10
N ASP A 222 15.53 7.63 12.07
CA ASP A 222 16.77 7.71 12.85
C ASP A 222 18.00 7.33 11.99
N ASN A 223 19.16 7.83 12.40
CA ASN A 223 20.48 7.57 11.81
C ASN A 223 20.93 6.11 11.95
N VAL A 224 20.20 5.30 12.70
CA VAL A 224 20.49 3.89 13.00
C VAL A 224 19.48 2.95 12.32
N VAL A 225 18.56 3.49 11.51
CA VAL A 225 17.48 2.72 10.88
C VAL A 225 17.98 1.98 9.65
N TYR A 226 17.53 0.74 9.54
CA TYR A 226 17.76 -0.16 8.43
C TYR A 226 16.82 0.26 7.29
N SER A 227 17.32 0.44 6.06
CA SER A 227 16.48 0.90 4.95
C SER A 227 15.27 -0.01 4.78
N VAL A 228 14.06 0.56 4.78
CA VAL A 228 12.83 -0.23 4.60
C VAL A 228 12.51 -0.30 3.12
N ASP A 229 12.45 -1.52 2.58
CA ASP A 229 12.18 -1.75 1.16
C ASP A 229 10.80 -1.25 0.76
N THR A 230 9.79 -1.48 1.61
CA THR A 230 8.41 -1.03 1.38
C THR A 230 7.67 -0.77 2.69
N ILE A 231 7.05 0.41 2.82
CA ILE A 231 6.09 0.74 3.88
C ILE A 231 4.70 0.82 3.24
N TYR A 232 3.74 0.08 3.77
CA TYR A 232 2.33 0.21 3.36
C TYR A 232 1.68 1.37 4.12
N VAL A 233 1.00 2.25 3.40
CA VAL A 233 0.14 3.28 3.98
C VAL A 233 -1.29 2.77 3.91
N GLU A 234 -1.87 2.48 5.07
CA GLU A 234 -3.16 1.83 5.20
C GLU A 234 -4.12 2.69 6.02
N TYR A 235 -5.42 2.53 5.78
CA TYR A 235 -6.48 3.05 6.64
C TYR A 235 -7.41 1.91 7.03
N PHE A 236 -8.05 2.03 8.19
CA PHE A 236 -9.08 1.09 8.61
C PHE A 236 -10.43 1.53 8.03
N ASP A 237 -10.97 0.73 7.11
CA ASP A 237 -12.30 0.93 6.55
C ASP A 237 -13.34 0.39 7.53
N VAL A 238 -14.07 1.30 8.17
CA VAL A 238 -15.10 0.95 9.17
C VAL A 238 -16.30 0.24 8.57
N ILE A 239 -16.56 0.39 7.26
CA ILE A 239 -17.65 -0.30 6.57
C ILE A 239 -17.24 -1.73 6.26
N GLU A 240 -16.06 -1.90 5.66
CA GLU A 240 -15.51 -3.22 5.32
C GLU A 240 -14.97 -3.98 6.55
N GLN A 241 -14.79 -3.28 7.68
CA GLN A 241 -14.14 -3.80 8.91
C GLN A 241 -12.76 -4.42 8.62
N ALA A 242 -12.00 -3.75 7.74
CA ALA A 242 -10.74 -4.25 7.22
C ALA A 242 -9.72 -3.11 7.05
N TRP A 243 -8.43 -3.47 7.13
CA TRP A 243 -7.35 -2.57 6.73
C TRP A 243 -7.25 -2.56 5.20
N ILE A 244 -7.24 -1.35 4.63
CA ILE A 244 -7.14 -1.14 3.19
C ILE A 244 -5.84 -0.40 2.91
N THR A 245 -4.99 -1.02 2.10
CA THR A 245 -3.79 -0.37 1.59
C THR A 245 -4.16 0.74 0.62
N SER A 246 -3.84 1.99 0.99
CA SER A 246 -4.02 3.17 0.16
C SER A 246 -2.82 3.41 -0.74
N ASP A 247 -1.61 3.26 -0.20
CA ASP A 247 -0.37 3.56 -0.93
C ASP A 247 0.81 2.73 -0.40
N TYR A 248 1.98 2.87 -1.03
CA TYR A 248 3.23 2.26 -0.58
C TYR A 248 4.43 3.18 -0.81
N LEU A 249 5.34 3.21 0.17
CA LEU A 249 6.61 3.93 0.12
C LEU A 249 7.73 2.94 -0.11
N THR A 250 8.41 2.99 -1.26
CA THR A 250 9.55 2.10 -1.54
C THR A 250 10.89 2.75 -1.23
N ASN A 251 11.84 1.95 -0.76
CA ASN A 251 13.24 2.35 -0.57
C ASN A 251 13.41 3.57 0.37
N VAL A 252 12.75 3.56 1.52
CA VAL A 252 12.83 4.67 2.49
C VAL A 252 14.25 4.72 3.10
N PRO A 253 15.06 5.76 2.82
CA PRO A 253 16.43 5.82 3.29
C PRO A 253 16.52 6.04 4.81
N ALA A 254 17.57 5.49 5.41
CA ALA A 254 17.98 5.82 6.77
C ALA A 254 18.39 7.31 6.88
N ALA A 255 18.34 7.87 8.10
CA ALA A 255 18.79 9.23 8.39
C ALA A 255 18.14 10.31 7.49
N SER A 256 16.88 10.11 7.13
CA SER A 256 16.19 10.92 6.14
C SER A 256 14.97 11.62 6.71
N GLU A 257 14.59 12.69 6.02
CA GLU A 257 13.40 13.48 6.28
C GLU A 257 12.63 13.57 4.97
N LEU A 258 11.40 13.06 4.98
CA LEU A 258 10.65 12.76 3.77
C LEU A 258 9.21 13.22 3.95
N THR A 259 8.63 13.73 2.88
CA THR A 259 7.21 14.04 2.78
C THR A 259 6.66 13.31 1.57
N TYR A 260 5.60 12.55 1.80
CA TYR A 260 4.94 11.74 0.79
C TYR A 260 3.48 12.13 0.65
N ALA A 261 3.04 12.37 -0.58
CA ALA A 261 1.63 12.52 -0.89
C ALA A 261 0.98 11.14 -0.93
N VAL A 262 -0.18 10.97 -0.29
CA VAL A 262 -0.93 9.70 -0.32
C VAL A 262 -1.88 9.73 -1.53
N ALA A 263 -1.68 8.81 -2.48
CA ALA A 263 -2.26 8.95 -3.82
C ALA A 263 -3.70 8.46 -4.00
N ASN A 264 -4.32 7.78 -3.02
CA ASN A 264 -5.64 7.17 -3.21
C ASN A 264 -6.71 7.70 -2.24
N ARG A 265 -7.66 8.43 -2.83
CA ARG A 265 -8.87 8.92 -2.19
C ARG A 265 -10.02 7.95 -2.46
N LYS A 266 -10.35 7.03 -1.55
CA LYS A 266 -11.72 6.52 -1.51
C LYS A 266 -12.59 7.68 -0.98
N ARG A 267 -13.60 8.05 -1.75
CA ARG A 267 -14.49 9.20 -1.48
C ARG A 267 -15.35 8.89 -0.26
N PHE A 268 -15.67 9.89 0.56
CA PHE A 268 -16.54 9.74 1.73
C PHE A 268 -17.87 10.49 1.52
N PRO A 269 -18.80 9.95 0.71
CA PRO A 269 -20.08 10.61 0.48
C PRO A 269 -20.98 10.51 1.72
N THR A 270 -21.26 11.65 2.36
CA THR A 270 -22.18 11.75 3.51
C THR A 270 -23.54 12.36 3.13
N GLN A 271 -23.61 13.03 1.98
CA GLN A 271 -24.86 13.56 1.44
C GLN A 271 -24.98 13.18 -0.03
N TRP A 272 -26.19 12.84 -0.45
CA TRP A 272 -26.53 12.59 -1.84
C TRP A 272 -27.64 13.51 -2.27
N ARG A 273 -27.58 14.03 -3.49
CA ARG A 273 -28.66 14.83 -4.07
C ARG A 273 -28.83 14.56 -5.54
N ILE A 274 -29.97 14.96 -6.04
CA ILE A 274 -30.24 15.03 -7.46
C ILE A 274 -30.54 16.46 -7.83
N ARG A 275 -29.85 16.94 -8.88
CA ARG A 275 -29.88 18.33 -9.32
C ARG A 275 -30.30 18.40 -10.77
N ASN A 276 -31.21 19.31 -11.11
CA ASN A 276 -31.63 19.51 -12.49
C ASN A 276 -30.44 20.01 -13.34
N ALA A 277 -30.12 19.32 -14.44
CA ALA A 277 -28.96 19.62 -15.26
C ALA A 277 -29.18 20.71 -16.33
N VAL A 278 -30.43 21.04 -16.70
CA VAL A 278 -30.72 21.86 -17.90
C VAL A 278 -31.59 23.09 -17.63
N PRO A 279 -31.27 24.28 -18.21
CA PRO A 279 -32.06 25.52 -18.09
C PRO A 279 -33.44 25.55 -18.78
N GLY A 280 -33.88 24.46 -19.42
CA GLY A 280 -34.81 24.55 -20.56
C GLY A 280 -36.30 24.39 -20.29
N ASN A 281 -36.68 23.64 -19.25
CA ASN A 281 -38.08 23.20 -19.11
C ASN A 281 -38.70 23.67 -17.80
N THR A 282 -39.73 24.51 -17.94
CA THR A 282 -40.81 24.81 -16.99
C THR A 282 -40.45 25.28 -15.57
N ASN A 283 -39.16 25.38 -15.22
CA ASN A 283 -38.67 25.93 -13.96
C ASN A 283 -39.19 25.24 -12.69
N GLN A 284 -39.80 24.06 -12.83
CA GLN A 284 -40.40 23.31 -11.74
C GLN A 284 -40.20 21.83 -12.04
N TRP A 285 -39.84 21.07 -11.02
CA TRP A 285 -39.82 19.61 -11.04
C TRP A 285 -40.69 19.14 -9.87
N VAL A 286 -41.51 18.12 -10.14
CA VAL A 286 -42.31 17.41 -9.16
C VAL A 286 -41.84 15.97 -9.06
N LEU A 287 -41.50 15.54 -7.85
CA LEU A 287 -41.24 14.15 -7.48
C LEU A 287 -42.33 13.68 -6.53
N ARG A 288 -42.85 12.49 -6.77
CA ARG A 288 -43.81 11.82 -5.87
C ARG A 288 -43.14 10.83 -4.94
N GLU A 289 -42.02 10.27 -5.38
CA GLU A 289 -41.20 9.34 -4.62
C GLU A 289 -39.79 9.35 -5.23
N MET A 290 -38.81 9.08 -4.39
CA MET A 290 -37.42 8.97 -4.69
C MET A 290 -36.77 8.11 -3.61
N ASP A 291 -35.89 7.19 -4.03
CA ASP A 291 -35.04 6.44 -3.11
C ASP A 291 -33.61 6.49 -3.61
N PHE A 292 -32.68 6.66 -2.66
CA PHE A 292 -31.31 6.21 -2.84
C PHE A 292 -31.23 4.79 -2.30
N CYS A 293 -30.53 3.90 -3.00
CA CYS A 293 -30.60 2.47 -2.72
C CYS A 293 -29.23 1.83 -2.54
N ALA A 294 -29.15 0.90 -1.60
CA ALA A 294 -27.95 0.11 -1.29
C ALA A 294 -27.56 -0.82 -2.44
N ASP A 295 -28.54 -1.26 -3.24
CA ASP A 295 -28.37 -2.21 -4.33
C ASP A 295 -28.77 -1.64 -5.70
N THR A 296 -28.18 -2.19 -6.76
CA THR A 296 -28.38 -1.73 -8.16
C THR A 296 -29.81 -1.87 -8.69
N SER A 297 -30.66 -2.67 -8.04
CA SER A 297 -32.06 -2.87 -8.41
C SER A 297 -33.06 -2.00 -7.64
N CYS A 298 -32.60 -1.24 -6.64
CA CYS A 298 -33.45 -0.56 -5.65
C CYS A 298 -34.43 -1.51 -4.95
N ALA A 299 -33.97 -2.68 -4.52
CA ALA A 299 -34.75 -3.54 -3.64
C ALA A 299 -34.65 -3.12 -2.17
N VAL A 300 -33.58 -2.41 -1.80
CA VAL A 300 -33.28 -1.93 -0.45
C VAL A 300 -33.01 -0.42 -0.50
N ALA A 301 -33.96 0.38 -0.04
CA ALA A 301 -33.84 1.83 0.08
C ALA A 301 -33.01 2.22 1.32
N GLU A 302 -32.19 3.26 1.18
CA GLU A 302 -31.38 3.86 2.24
C GLU A 302 -32.12 5.00 2.93
N ASN A 303 -32.91 4.64 3.95
CA ASN A 303 -33.83 5.54 4.66
C ASN A 303 -33.24 6.19 5.91
N GLY A 304 -31.93 6.06 6.14
CA GLY A 304 -31.26 6.52 7.37
C GLY A 304 -31.07 8.04 7.50
N GLY A 305 -31.23 8.81 6.41
CA GLY A 305 -30.89 10.22 6.40
C GLY A 305 -32.04 11.22 6.59
N THR A 306 -31.67 12.49 6.65
CA THR A 306 -32.56 13.64 6.69
C THR A 306 -32.73 14.24 5.29
N ALA A 307 -33.95 14.26 4.78
CA ALA A 307 -34.25 14.85 3.48
C ALA A 307 -34.05 16.37 3.46
N PHE A 308 -33.37 16.90 2.44
CA PHE A 308 -33.13 18.33 2.24
C PHE A 308 -33.36 18.75 0.78
N ASP A 309 -33.49 20.06 0.54
CA ASP A 309 -33.61 20.62 -0.81
C ASP A 309 -32.97 22.00 -0.93
N SER A 310 -33.09 22.62 -2.11
CA SER A 310 -32.56 23.97 -2.39
C SER A 310 -33.24 25.12 -1.61
N GLY A 311 -34.22 24.83 -0.73
CA GLY A 311 -34.78 25.81 0.20
C GLY A 311 -36.00 26.60 -0.30
N MET A 312 -36.61 26.22 -1.43
CA MET A 312 -37.80 26.89 -1.98
C MET A 312 -39.09 26.05 -1.91
N SER A 313 -39.11 24.99 -1.09
CA SER A 313 -40.31 24.20 -0.85
C SER A 313 -41.40 24.96 -0.11
N LYS A 314 -42.66 24.71 -0.50
CA LYS A 314 -43.84 25.15 0.27
C LYS A 314 -44.16 24.13 1.35
N SER A 315 -44.90 24.54 2.39
CA SER A 315 -45.27 23.65 3.50
C SER A 315 -46.04 22.38 3.11
N TRP A 316 -46.67 22.35 1.94
CA TRP A 316 -47.37 21.19 1.40
C TRP A 316 -46.51 20.32 0.47
N SER A 317 -45.24 20.70 0.28
CA SER A 317 -44.31 20.07 -0.66
C SER A 317 -42.91 19.97 -0.08
N LEU A 318 -42.80 19.46 1.14
CA LEU A 318 -41.54 19.35 1.86
C LEU A 318 -40.65 18.25 1.24
N PRO A 319 -39.32 18.31 1.39
CA PRO A 319 -38.40 17.30 0.87
C PRO A 319 -38.74 15.88 1.33
N VAL A 320 -39.13 15.71 2.60
CA VAL A 320 -39.54 14.43 3.17
C VAL A 320 -40.68 13.75 2.39
N ASN A 321 -41.54 14.51 1.71
CA ASN A 321 -42.62 13.96 0.90
C ASN A 321 -42.14 13.23 -0.37
N ALA A 322 -40.85 13.32 -0.71
CA ALA A 322 -40.27 12.53 -1.80
C ALA A 322 -39.62 11.24 -1.30
N PHE A 323 -39.52 11.02 0.02
CA PHE A 323 -38.84 9.87 0.63
C PHE A 323 -39.73 9.22 1.70
N ASP A 324 -41.07 9.30 1.55
CA ASP A 324 -42.04 8.87 2.57
C ASP A 324 -42.82 7.61 2.17
N ASP A 325 -42.43 6.94 1.08
CA ASP A 325 -43.13 5.79 0.48
C ASP A 325 -44.60 6.08 0.13
N ASN A 326 -45.01 7.36 0.12
CA ASN A 326 -46.39 7.78 -0.07
C ASN A 326 -46.56 8.62 -1.32
N THR A 327 -46.76 7.91 -2.43
CA THR A 327 -46.94 8.53 -3.76
C THR A 327 -48.16 9.47 -3.93
N SER A 328 -48.98 9.67 -2.89
CA SER A 328 -50.02 10.71 -2.83
C SER A 328 -49.50 12.09 -2.38
N THR A 329 -48.37 12.14 -1.68
CA THR A 329 -47.61 13.37 -1.40
C THR A 329 -46.68 13.66 -2.58
N LEU A 330 -46.00 14.81 -2.55
CA LEU A 330 -45.01 15.20 -3.54
C LEU A 330 -44.08 16.28 -3.00
N TRP A 331 -42.85 16.26 -3.48
CA TRP A 331 -41.94 17.40 -3.47
C TRP A 331 -42.02 18.17 -4.78
N LYS A 332 -41.89 19.49 -4.70
CA LYS A 332 -41.96 20.40 -5.84
C LYS A 332 -41.10 21.62 -5.60
N THR A 333 -40.16 21.85 -6.50
CA THR A 333 -39.40 23.10 -6.52
C THR A 333 -40.21 24.26 -7.12
N PHE A 334 -40.00 25.46 -6.56
CA PHE A 334 -40.56 26.72 -7.04
C PHE A 334 -39.48 27.70 -7.54
N ASP A 335 -38.23 27.23 -7.63
CA ASP A 335 -37.09 28.02 -8.12
C ASP A 335 -37.22 28.26 -9.62
N SER A 336 -37.90 29.35 -9.98
CA SER A 336 -37.98 29.78 -11.37
C SER A 336 -36.91 30.79 -11.70
N GLY A 337 -35.80 30.33 -12.28
CA GLY A 337 -34.92 31.25 -13.00
C GLY A 337 -33.45 30.87 -13.13
N ILE A 338 -32.96 29.83 -12.45
CA ILE A 338 -31.53 29.52 -12.50
C ILE A 338 -31.31 28.01 -12.65
N ALA A 339 -30.72 27.63 -13.78
CA ALA A 339 -30.35 26.26 -14.07
C ALA A 339 -29.41 25.70 -13.01
N GLY A 340 -29.60 24.44 -12.63
CA GLY A 340 -28.74 23.79 -11.67
C GLY A 340 -28.88 24.27 -10.22
N GLN A 341 -29.87 25.10 -9.88
CA GLN A 341 -30.10 25.50 -8.48
C GLN A 341 -31.09 24.61 -7.75
N SER A 342 -32.05 24.03 -8.44
CA SER A 342 -33.01 23.12 -7.82
C SER A 342 -32.39 21.75 -7.60
N TYR A 343 -32.32 21.35 -6.34
CA TYR A 343 -31.91 20.01 -5.93
C TYR A 343 -32.77 19.51 -4.77
N ILE A 344 -32.83 18.20 -4.64
CA ILE A 344 -33.37 17.47 -3.48
C ILE A 344 -32.42 16.31 -3.18
N GLY A 345 -32.25 15.99 -1.91
CA GLY A 345 -31.30 14.98 -1.48
C GLY A 345 -31.57 14.44 -0.08
N MET A 346 -30.66 13.59 0.35
CA MET A 346 -30.63 12.93 1.65
C MET A 346 -29.26 13.21 2.29
N ASP A 347 -29.28 13.73 3.51
CA ASP A 347 -28.10 13.90 4.36
C ASP A 347 -28.06 12.75 5.36
N TYR A 348 -27.02 11.93 5.32
CA TYR A 348 -26.88 10.77 6.20
C TYR A 348 -26.21 11.11 7.54
N ASP A 349 -26.32 12.37 7.98
CA ASP A 349 -25.86 12.86 9.28
C ASP A 349 -24.38 12.54 9.58
N GLY A 350 -23.55 12.53 8.52
CA GLY A 350 -22.12 12.21 8.59
C GLY A 350 -21.77 10.73 8.41
N GLU A 351 -22.76 9.83 8.28
CA GLU A 351 -22.52 8.43 7.92
C GLU A 351 -22.14 8.33 6.43
N ILE A 352 -21.00 7.70 6.15
CA ILE A 352 -20.58 7.41 4.79
C ILE A 352 -21.56 6.39 4.21
N THR A 353 -22.31 6.80 3.20
CA THR A 353 -23.34 5.97 2.60
C THR A 353 -23.06 5.83 1.11
N GLU A 354 -22.73 4.62 0.67
CA GLU A 354 -22.57 4.32 -0.76
C GLU A 354 -23.94 4.02 -1.38
N ILE A 355 -24.27 4.74 -2.43
CA ILE A 355 -25.53 4.56 -3.17
C ILE A 355 -25.24 3.83 -4.48
N SER A 356 -25.86 2.66 -4.64
CA SER A 356 -25.72 1.82 -5.84
C SER A 356 -26.77 2.12 -6.91
N ALA A 357 -27.89 2.73 -6.54
CA ALA A 357 -28.95 3.10 -7.48
C ALA A 357 -29.81 4.26 -6.98
N VAL A 358 -30.52 4.87 -7.91
CA VAL A 358 -31.60 5.82 -7.63
C VAL A 358 -32.91 5.32 -8.21
N TYR A 359 -33.97 5.33 -7.42
CA TYR A 359 -35.35 5.23 -7.87
C TYR A 359 -36.00 6.62 -7.92
N LEU A 360 -36.75 6.91 -8.98
CA LEU A 360 -37.49 8.15 -9.17
C LEU A 360 -38.90 7.87 -9.65
N LYS A 361 -39.89 8.47 -9.00
CA LYS A 361 -41.27 8.53 -9.46
C LYS A 361 -41.69 9.96 -9.76
N THR A 362 -41.83 10.26 -11.05
CA THR A 362 -42.23 11.60 -11.50
C THR A 362 -43.75 11.74 -11.59
N ASP A 363 -44.27 12.95 -11.38
CA ASP A 363 -45.70 13.22 -11.54
C ASP A 363 -46.12 13.28 -13.02
N ASN A 364 -47.40 13.03 -13.30
CA ASN A 364 -48.01 13.04 -14.64
C ASN A 364 -48.18 14.44 -15.25
N VAL A 365 -47.81 15.50 -14.51
CA VAL A 365 -48.02 16.89 -14.94
C VAL A 365 -46.76 17.42 -15.63
N VAL A 366 -46.95 18.11 -16.76
CA VAL A 366 -46.03 18.67 -17.77
C VAL A 366 -44.74 19.35 -17.22
N TYR A 367 -43.86 18.59 -16.58
CA TYR A 367 -42.60 19.04 -16.03
C TYR A 367 -41.54 17.95 -16.26
N SER A 368 -41.29 17.62 -17.54
CA SER A 368 -40.25 16.66 -17.91
C SER A 368 -38.88 17.32 -17.74
N VAL A 369 -38.07 16.81 -16.82
CA VAL A 369 -36.67 17.16 -16.72
C VAL A 369 -35.91 16.31 -17.73
N THR A 370 -35.17 16.95 -18.63
CA THR A 370 -34.44 16.23 -19.68
C THR A 370 -33.31 15.42 -19.05
N ASP A 371 -32.50 16.08 -18.22
CA ASP A 371 -31.30 15.48 -17.62
C ASP A 371 -31.20 15.90 -16.15
N VAL A 372 -30.74 14.99 -15.30
CA VAL A 372 -30.49 15.25 -13.87
C VAL A 372 -29.13 14.71 -13.49
N TYR A 373 -28.39 15.47 -12.69
CA TYR A 373 -27.15 15.04 -12.08
C TYR A 373 -27.46 14.34 -10.76
N VAL A 374 -26.95 13.14 -10.59
CA VAL A 374 -26.84 12.51 -9.28
C VAL A 374 -25.49 12.91 -8.73
N GLU A 375 -25.51 13.59 -7.60
CA GLU A 375 -24.32 14.17 -6.98
C GLU A 375 -24.20 13.67 -5.55
N TYR A 376 -22.97 13.51 -5.09
CA TYR A 376 -22.68 13.40 -3.66
C TYR A 376 -21.93 14.63 -3.21
N TYR A 377 -22.06 14.96 -1.93
CA TYR A 377 -21.22 15.97 -1.31
C TYR A 377 -19.94 15.29 -0.85
N ASP A 378 -18.84 15.71 -1.46
CA ASP A 378 -17.51 15.33 -1.03
C ASP A 378 -17.16 16.22 0.16
N ILE A 379 -17.35 15.70 1.37
CA ILE A 379 -17.14 16.45 2.61
C ILE A 379 -15.69 16.94 2.72
N LEU A 380 -14.75 16.22 2.11
CA LEU A 380 -13.33 16.55 2.12
C LEU A 380 -13.02 17.70 1.17
N ALA A 381 -13.53 17.62 -0.06
CA ALA A 381 -13.30 18.64 -1.08
C ALA A 381 -14.22 19.87 -0.95
N ASP A 382 -15.10 19.90 0.07
CA ASP A 382 -16.13 20.93 0.30
C ASP A 382 -16.89 21.29 -0.99
N GLN A 383 -17.24 20.27 -1.77
CA GLN A 383 -17.91 20.47 -3.06
C GLN A 383 -18.84 19.32 -3.42
N TRP A 384 -19.78 19.62 -4.30
CA TRP A 384 -20.65 18.62 -4.91
C TRP A 384 -19.97 18.02 -6.13
N VAL A 385 -19.91 16.68 -6.17
CA VAL A 385 -19.32 15.93 -7.28
C VAL A 385 -20.41 15.14 -7.98
N THR A 386 -20.45 15.22 -9.31
CA THR A 386 -21.39 14.44 -10.12
C THR A 386 -20.94 12.98 -10.21
N ALA A 387 -21.73 12.07 -9.63
CA ALA A 387 -21.55 10.62 -9.74
C ALA A 387 -22.10 10.09 -11.07
N ASP A 388 -23.27 10.57 -11.49
CA ASP A 388 -23.91 10.14 -12.74
C ASP A 388 -24.81 11.23 -13.33
N THR A 389 -25.18 11.07 -14.60
CA THR A 389 -26.15 11.91 -15.30
C THR A 389 -27.28 11.05 -15.87
N LEU A 390 -28.48 11.17 -15.29
CA LEU A 390 -29.65 10.46 -15.79
C LEU A 390 -30.31 11.28 -16.88
N THR A 391 -30.35 10.75 -18.10
CA THR A 391 -30.92 11.42 -19.26
C THR A 391 -32.27 10.81 -19.66
N GLY A 392 -33.14 11.64 -20.24
CA GLY A 392 -34.41 11.23 -20.82
C GLY A 392 -35.48 10.79 -19.82
N LEU A 393 -35.62 11.47 -18.67
CA LEU A 393 -36.64 11.13 -17.68
C LEU A 393 -38.07 11.50 -18.17
N PRO A 394 -38.93 10.52 -18.47
CA PRO A 394 -40.30 10.80 -18.90
C PRO A 394 -41.14 11.38 -17.75
N ALA A 395 -42.06 12.28 -18.07
CA ALA A 395 -43.12 12.65 -17.13
C ALA A 395 -44.03 11.44 -16.85
N GLY A 396 -44.49 11.30 -15.60
CA GLY A 396 -45.39 10.23 -15.21
C GLY A 396 -44.78 8.82 -15.23
N SER A 397 -43.48 8.70 -14.97
CA SER A 397 -42.77 7.43 -15.04
C SER A 397 -42.10 7.06 -13.73
N ASN A 398 -41.89 5.75 -13.57
CA ASN A 398 -41.02 5.19 -12.55
C ASN A 398 -39.71 4.82 -13.24
N VAL A 399 -38.60 5.32 -12.72
CA VAL A 399 -37.28 5.09 -13.28
C VAL A 399 -36.36 4.60 -12.17
N THR A 400 -35.77 3.42 -12.36
CA THR A 400 -34.65 2.95 -11.56
C THR A 400 -33.39 3.02 -12.41
N ARG A 401 -32.32 3.59 -11.85
CA ARG A 401 -31.00 3.68 -12.49
C ARG A 401 -29.95 3.21 -11.51
N ALA A 402 -29.25 2.14 -11.88
CA ALA A 402 -28.00 1.78 -11.22
C ALA A 402 -27.00 2.91 -11.48
N LEU A 403 -26.30 3.33 -10.44
CA LEU A 403 -25.18 4.23 -10.54
C LEU A 403 -23.94 3.41 -10.92
N ASN A 404 -23.04 4.00 -11.69
CA ASN A 404 -21.72 3.39 -11.83
C ASN A 404 -21.06 3.43 -10.45
N PRO A 405 -20.51 2.30 -9.96
CA PRO A 405 -19.72 2.33 -8.73
C PRO A 405 -18.66 3.41 -8.88
N CYS A 406 -18.59 4.30 -7.90
CA CYS A 406 -17.62 5.39 -7.89
C CYS A 406 -16.22 4.75 -7.97
N LEU A 407 -15.57 4.86 -9.13
CA LEU A 407 -14.20 4.41 -9.36
C LEU A 407 -13.21 5.05 -8.40
#